data_AF-A0A2S0N516-F1
#
_entry.id   AF-A0A2S0N516-F1
#
_cell.length_a   1.000
_cell.length_b   1.000
_cell.length_c   1.000
_cell.angle_alpha   90.00
_cell.angle_beta   90.00
_cell.angle_gamma   90.00
#
_symmetry.space_group_name_H-M   'P 1'
#
loop_
_entity.id
_entity.type
_entity.pdbx_description
1 polymer ?
#
loop_
_entity_poly.entity_id
_entity_poly.type
_entity_poly.pdbx_seq_one_letter_code
_entity_poly.pdbx_strand_id
1 'polypeptide(L)'
;MADRPKRFSMIREFHLADWFTLGNAVCGVGALFSAMTYLENGDLRHVYFAAALVLAALIFDVLDGRVARWRQKSSAMGRELDSLADVISFGVAPAVLAYACGMQGGWDRIVLAYFVACGVSRLARYNVTAETLSGDDGKVKYFEGTPIPTSIALVALLAVAAAMGAVRETLWFGQWHVAGWGLHPLVLVFALSGSLMISRIRIPKI
;
A
#
# COMPACT_ATOMS: atom_id res chain seq x y z
N MET A 1 -19.12 4.02 -43.24
CA MET A 1 -17.71 3.58 -43.10
C MET A 1 -17.48 3.37 -41.61
N ALA A 2 -17.49 2.12 -41.14
CA ALA A 2 -17.41 1.78 -39.73
C ALA A 2 -16.02 2.14 -39.18
N ASP A 3 -16.00 2.92 -38.09
CA ASP A 3 -14.77 3.28 -37.38
C ASP A 3 -14.14 1.99 -36.82
N ARG A 4 -12.96 1.63 -37.31
CA ARG A 4 -12.24 0.43 -36.83
C ARG A 4 -11.68 0.77 -35.45
N PRO A 5 -11.93 -0.04 -34.40
CA PRO A 5 -11.31 0.20 -33.10
C PRO A 5 -9.79 0.19 -33.29
N LYS A 6 -9.14 1.33 -33.00
CA LYS A 6 -7.68 1.43 -33.01
C LYS A 6 -7.14 0.35 -32.09
N ARG A 7 -6.31 -0.55 -32.65
CA ARG A 7 -5.64 -1.61 -31.91
C ARG A 7 -4.81 -0.93 -30.81
N PHE A 8 -5.24 -1.07 -29.54
CA PHE A 8 -4.46 -0.64 -28.39
C PHE A 8 -3.07 -1.27 -28.49
N SER A 9 -2.06 -0.47 -28.81
CA SER A 9 -0.67 -0.90 -28.76
C SER A 9 -0.16 -0.47 -27.40
N MET A 10 -0.31 -1.36 -26.42
CA MET A 10 0.03 -1.12 -25.02
C MET A 10 1.43 -0.51 -24.87
N ILE A 11 2.39 -0.95 -25.68
CA ILE A 11 3.82 -0.53 -25.66
C ILE A 11 4.05 0.89 -26.20
N ARG A 12 3.16 1.41 -27.07
CA ARG A 12 3.39 2.69 -27.77
C ARG A 12 2.84 3.91 -27.01
N GLU A 13 2.07 3.66 -25.95
CA GLU A 13 1.48 4.68 -25.07
C GLU A 13 2.14 4.76 -23.70
N PHE A 14 3.15 3.92 -23.40
CA PHE A 14 3.93 4.01 -22.16
C PHE A 14 4.67 5.34 -22.09
N HIS A 15 4.19 6.22 -21.22
CA HIS A 15 4.90 7.41 -20.81
C HIS A 15 5.96 7.05 -19.76
N LEU A 16 6.95 7.93 -19.58
CA LEU A 16 7.99 7.78 -18.55
C LEU A 16 7.39 7.55 -17.15
N ALA A 17 6.22 8.12 -16.85
CA ALA A 17 5.52 7.92 -15.58
C ALA A 17 5.11 6.46 -15.37
N ASP A 18 4.56 5.81 -16.40
CA ASP A 18 4.09 4.42 -16.32
C ASP A 18 5.25 3.44 -16.01
N TRP A 19 6.47 3.74 -16.46
CA TRP A 19 7.66 2.95 -16.11
C TRP A 19 8.05 3.08 -14.64
N PHE A 20 7.87 4.26 -14.05
CA PHE A 20 8.10 4.47 -12.61
C PHE A 20 7.03 3.77 -11.79
N THR A 21 5.77 3.82 -12.22
CA THR A 21 4.67 3.08 -11.59
C THR A 21 4.87 1.57 -11.66
N LEU A 22 5.36 1.05 -12.78
CA LEU A 22 5.79 -0.36 -12.86
C LEU A 22 6.95 -0.65 -11.90
N GLY A 23 7.87 0.29 -11.71
CA GLY A 23 8.93 0.21 -10.70
C GLY A 23 8.37 0.10 -9.27
N ASN A 24 7.37 0.91 -8.94
CA ASN A 24 6.61 0.81 -7.68
C ASN A 24 6.04 -0.60 -7.51
N ALA A 25 5.30 -1.11 -8.50
CA ALA A 25 4.71 -2.45 -8.44
C ALA A 25 5.77 -3.56 -8.29
N VAL A 26 6.90 -3.48 -9.00
CA VAL A 26 8.02 -4.43 -8.89
C VAL A 26 8.61 -4.42 -7.49
N CYS A 27 8.78 -3.24 -6.87
CA CYS A 27 9.22 -3.13 -5.48
C CYS A 27 8.22 -3.75 -4.51
N GLY A 28 6.92 -3.50 -4.69
CA GLY A 28 5.86 -4.12 -3.89
C GLY A 28 5.89 -5.65 -3.95
N VAL A 29 5.91 -6.22 -5.15
CA VAL A 29 6.01 -7.68 -5.34
C VAL A 29 7.34 -8.23 -4.79
N GLY A 30 8.44 -7.51 -4.98
CA GLY A 30 9.73 -7.89 -4.40
C GLY A 30 9.68 -7.97 -2.87
N ALA A 31 8.96 -7.04 -2.22
CA ALA A 31 8.75 -7.09 -0.77
C ALA A 31 7.93 -8.31 -0.33
N LEU A 32 6.92 -8.71 -1.12
CA LEU A 32 6.17 -9.95 -0.88
C LEU A 32 7.08 -11.18 -0.96
N PHE A 33 7.91 -11.28 -2.00
CA PHE A 33 8.86 -12.40 -2.12
C PHE A 33 9.84 -12.44 -0.96
N SER A 34 10.36 -11.28 -0.55
CA SER A 34 11.25 -11.21 0.60
C SER A 34 10.56 -11.65 1.90
N ALA A 35 9.30 -11.23 2.12
CA ALA A 35 8.51 -11.70 3.26
C ALA A 35 8.24 -13.22 3.23
N MET A 36 8.01 -13.80 2.05
CA MET A 36 7.86 -15.26 1.89
C MET A 36 9.17 -16.00 2.15
N THR A 37 10.30 -15.48 1.68
CA THR A 37 11.62 -16.06 1.96
C THR A 37 11.92 -16.01 3.46
N TYR A 38 11.58 -14.93 4.16
CA TYR A 38 11.66 -14.86 5.63
C TYR A 38 10.82 -15.94 6.32
N LEU A 39 9.63 -16.24 5.80
CA LEU A 39 8.79 -17.31 6.33
C LEU A 39 9.46 -18.67 6.23
N GLU A 40 10.14 -18.92 5.11
CA GLU A 40 10.83 -20.18 4.80
C GLU A 40 12.11 -20.38 5.60
N ASN A 41 12.99 -19.37 5.65
CA ASN A 41 14.34 -19.53 6.21
C ASN A 41 14.56 -18.81 7.55
N GLY A 42 13.64 -17.95 7.99
CA GLY A 42 13.74 -17.20 9.24
C GLY A 42 14.81 -16.10 9.27
N ASP A 43 15.46 -15.79 8.14
CA ASP A 43 16.52 -14.79 8.09
C ASP A 43 15.94 -13.37 8.09
N LEU A 44 16.12 -12.66 9.21
CA LEU A 44 15.65 -11.29 9.45
C LEU A 44 16.12 -10.28 8.39
N ARG A 45 17.21 -10.58 7.65
CA ARG A 45 17.65 -9.74 6.52
C ARG A 45 16.51 -9.49 5.53
N HIS A 46 15.69 -10.51 5.28
CA HIS A 46 14.56 -10.42 4.36
C HIS A 46 13.45 -9.51 4.87
N VAL A 47 13.28 -9.36 6.19
CA VAL A 47 12.35 -8.36 6.75
C VAL A 47 12.85 -6.94 6.45
N TYR A 48 14.16 -6.69 6.61
CA TYR A 48 14.74 -5.38 6.26
C TYR A 48 14.72 -5.10 4.76
N PHE A 49 14.97 -6.12 3.93
CA PHE A 49 14.86 -6.00 2.47
C PHE A 49 13.42 -5.70 2.05
N ALA A 50 12.42 -6.41 2.61
CA ALA A 50 11.01 -6.10 2.36
C ALA A 50 10.67 -4.65 2.74
N ALA A 51 11.12 -4.21 3.92
CA ALA A 51 10.89 -2.84 4.38
C ALA A 51 11.56 -1.80 3.47
N ALA A 52 12.81 -2.05 3.06
CA ALA A 52 13.53 -1.18 2.13
C ALA A 52 12.87 -1.11 0.76
N LEU A 53 12.31 -2.22 0.27
CA LEU A 53 11.59 -2.27 -1.01
C LEU A 53 10.27 -1.49 -0.94
N VAL A 54 9.52 -1.55 0.16
CA VAL A 54 8.33 -0.70 0.34
C VAL A 54 8.71 0.79 0.39
N LEU A 55 9.85 1.14 0.99
CA LEU A 55 10.37 2.51 0.94
C LEU A 55 10.79 2.93 -0.47
N ALA A 56 11.43 2.04 -1.22
CA ALA A 56 11.79 2.29 -2.62
C ALA A 56 10.55 2.48 -3.50
N ALA A 57 9.49 1.69 -3.25
CA ALA A 57 8.19 1.83 -3.90
C ALA A 57 7.60 3.23 -3.71
N LEU A 58 7.69 3.80 -2.50
CA LEU A 58 7.28 5.18 -2.23
C LEU A 58 8.09 6.21 -3.02
N ILE A 59 9.40 5.99 -3.14
CA ILE A 59 10.23 6.90 -3.93
C ILE A 59 9.78 6.87 -5.40
N PHE A 60 9.47 5.69 -5.93
CA PHE A 60 8.98 5.56 -7.31
C PHE A 60 7.60 6.21 -7.52
N ASP A 61 6.67 6.03 -6.59
CA ASP A 61 5.35 6.69 -6.57
C ASP A 61 5.48 8.23 -6.54
N VAL A 62 6.29 8.79 -5.64
CA VAL A 62 6.51 10.24 -5.58
C VAL A 62 7.14 10.78 -6.87
N LEU A 63 8.03 10.00 -7.50
CA LEU A 63 8.66 10.37 -8.76
C LEU A 63 7.69 10.30 -9.93
N ASP A 64 6.84 9.28 -10.03
CA ASP A 64 5.87 9.14 -11.11
C ASP A 64 4.84 10.28 -11.08
N GLY A 65 4.33 10.64 -9.90
CA GLY A 65 3.37 11.72 -9.73
C GLY A 65 3.99 13.09 -10.05
N ARG A 66 5.28 13.27 -9.76
CA ARG A 66 6.04 14.48 -10.12
C ARG A 66 6.29 14.56 -11.63
N VAL A 67 6.62 13.45 -12.28
CA VAL A 67 6.81 13.38 -13.73
C VAL A 67 5.49 13.61 -14.47
N ALA A 68 4.38 13.02 -14.00
CA ALA A 68 3.05 13.21 -14.56
C ALA A 68 2.59 14.68 -14.49
N ARG A 69 2.79 15.34 -13.34
CA ARG A 69 2.48 16.78 -13.17
C ARG A 69 3.36 17.66 -14.07
N TRP A 70 4.64 17.36 -14.19
CA TRP A 70 5.56 18.13 -15.03
C TRP A 70 5.22 18.02 -16.52
N ARG A 71 4.75 16.85 -16.95
CA ARG A 71 4.36 16.59 -18.34
C ARG A 71 2.96 17.12 -18.72
N GLN A 72 2.18 17.64 -17.77
CA GLN A 72 0.78 18.07 -17.97
C GLN A 72 -0.08 17.03 -18.70
N LYS A 73 0.28 15.75 -18.55
CA LYS A 73 -0.35 14.61 -19.22
C LYS A 73 -0.56 13.53 -18.17
N SER A 74 -1.69 13.57 -17.49
CA SER A 74 -2.20 12.42 -16.74
C SER A 74 -3.14 11.62 -17.64
N SER A 75 -2.73 10.42 -18.04
CA SER A 75 -3.61 9.49 -18.75
C SER A 75 -4.54 8.80 -17.76
N ALA A 76 -5.80 8.53 -18.14
CA ALA A 76 -6.73 7.73 -17.34
C ALA A 76 -6.16 6.32 -17.06
N MET A 77 -5.48 5.73 -18.04
CA MET A 77 -4.82 4.42 -17.88
C MET A 77 -3.69 4.47 -16.85
N GLY A 78 -2.87 5.53 -16.85
CA GLY A 78 -1.76 5.68 -15.90
C GLY A 78 -2.25 5.83 -14.46
N ARG A 79 -3.38 6.52 -14.25
CA ARG A 79 -4.02 6.66 -12.93
C ARG A 79 -4.50 5.31 -12.37
N GLU A 80 -5.09 4.48 -13.22
CA GLU A 80 -5.52 3.14 -12.81
C GLU A 80 -4.32 2.23 -12.51
N LEU A 81 -3.26 2.32 -13.33
CA LEU A 81 -2.02 1.58 -13.09
C LEU A 81 -1.37 1.98 -11.75
N ASP A 82 -1.34 3.27 -11.45
CA ASP A 82 -0.84 3.85 -10.20
C ASP A 82 -1.58 3.29 -8.98
N SER A 83 -2.91 3.32 -9.03
CA SER A 83 -3.74 2.77 -7.95
C SER A 83 -3.54 1.26 -7.74
N LEU A 84 -3.36 0.49 -8.81
CA LEU A 84 -3.06 -0.94 -8.70
C LEU A 84 -1.68 -1.19 -8.08
N ALA A 85 -0.67 -0.41 -8.48
CA ALA A 85 0.67 -0.49 -7.90
C ALA A 85 0.66 -0.13 -6.41
N ASP A 86 -0.05 0.93 -6.03
CA ASP A 86 -0.20 1.38 -4.65
C ASP A 86 -0.89 0.36 -3.75
N VAL A 87 -1.93 -0.32 -4.24
CA VAL A 87 -2.56 -1.42 -3.49
C VAL A 87 -1.54 -2.50 -3.16
N ILE A 88 -0.68 -2.87 -4.11
CA ILE A 88 0.32 -3.91 -3.91
C ILE A 88 1.39 -3.45 -2.92
N SER A 89 1.96 -2.26 -3.13
CA SER A 89 3.11 -1.77 -2.36
C SER A 89 2.76 -1.25 -0.97
N PHE A 90 1.59 -0.60 -0.80
CA PHE A 90 1.21 0.03 0.47
C PHE A 90 0.02 -0.61 1.18
N GLY A 91 -0.70 -1.49 0.50
CA GLY A 91 -1.77 -2.30 1.10
C GLY A 91 -1.28 -3.72 1.40
N VAL A 92 -0.98 -4.47 0.34
CA VAL A 92 -0.69 -5.90 0.42
C VAL A 92 0.68 -6.17 1.04
N ALA A 93 1.74 -5.49 0.60
CA ALA A 93 3.09 -5.75 1.09
C ALA A 93 3.24 -5.56 2.61
N PRO A 94 2.74 -4.47 3.24
CA PRO A 94 2.76 -4.34 4.69
C PRO A 94 1.97 -5.43 5.41
N ALA A 95 0.81 -5.84 4.88
CA ALA A 95 -0.02 -6.87 5.48
C ALA A 95 0.66 -8.26 5.42
N VAL A 96 1.28 -8.59 4.29
CA VAL A 96 2.04 -9.84 4.14
C VAL A 96 3.29 -9.82 5.01
N LEU A 97 3.98 -8.69 5.13
CA LEU A 97 5.13 -8.55 6.02
C LEU A 97 4.73 -8.73 7.50
N ALA A 98 3.58 -8.18 7.91
CA ALA A 98 3.03 -8.37 9.25
C ALA A 98 2.72 -9.85 9.55
N TYR A 99 2.06 -10.52 8.60
CA TYR A 99 1.83 -11.96 8.67
C TYR A 99 3.13 -12.75 8.77
N ALA A 100 4.13 -12.38 7.95
CA ALA A 100 5.45 -13.00 7.95
C ALA A 100 6.15 -12.84 9.30
N CYS A 101 6.01 -11.67 9.94
CA CYS A 101 6.57 -11.36 11.25
C CYS A 101 5.91 -12.10 12.41
N GLY A 102 4.88 -12.93 12.18
CA GLY A 102 4.30 -13.81 13.20
C GLY A 102 2.82 -13.58 13.50
N MET A 103 2.18 -12.60 12.87
CA MET A 103 0.75 -12.27 13.05
C MET A 103 -0.12 -13.24 12.25
N GLN A 104 -0.04 -14.53 12.59
CA GLN A 104 -0.58 -15.64 11.81
C GLN A 104 -1.89 -16.22 12.36
N GLY A 105 -2.37 -15.69 13.49
CA GLY A 105 -3.60 -16.11 14.15
C GLY A 105 -4.84 -15.92 13.28
N GLY A 106 -5.93 -16.63 13.60
CA GLY A 106 -7.18 -16.56 12.84
C GLY A 106 -7.75 -15.14 12.78
N TRP A 107 -7.72 -14.43 13.92
CA TRP A 107 -8.15 -13.02 13.96
C TRP A 107 -7.17 -12.09 13.26
N ASP A 108 -5.86 -12.38 13.33
CA ASP A 108 -4.85 -11.55 12.66
C ASP A 108 -5.10 -11.51 11.16
N ARG A 109 -5.37 -12.66 10.55
CA ARG A 109 -5.67 -12.77 9.11
C ARG A 109 -6.90 -11.94 8.72
N ILE A 110 -7.94 -11.94 9.54
CA ILE A 110 -9.16 -11.15 9.30
C ILE A 110 -8.83 -9.66 9.36
N VAL A 111 -8.06 -9.22 10.36
CA VAL A 111 -7.69 -7.82 10.51
C VAL A 111 -6.74 -7.35 9.40
N LEU A 112 -5.76 -8.16 9.01
CA LEU A 112 -4.87 -7.87 7.89
C LEU A 112 -5.63 -7.80 6.57
N ALA A 113 -6.60 -8.69 6.34
CA ALA A 113 -7.49 -8.62 5.17
C ALA A 113 -8.36 -7.36 5.20
N TYR A 114 -8.89 -6.99 6.37
CA TYR A 114 -9.63 -5.74 6.55
C TYR A 114 -8.76 -4.51 6.23
N PHE A 115 -7.50 -4.47 6.69
CA PHE A 115 -6.57 -3.40 6.36
C PHE A 115 -6.36 -3.25 4.85
N VAL A 116 -6.13 -4.35 4.13
CA VAL A 116 -6.00 -4.32 2.66
C VAL A 116 -7.30 -3.83 2.01
N ALA A 117 -8.46 -4.32 2.45
CA ALA A 117 -9.75 -3.87 1.94
C ALA A 117 -9.98 -2.36 2.16
N CYS A 118 -9.49 -1.82 3.27
CA CYS A 118 -9.51 -0.39 3.55
C CYS A 118 -8.64 0.40 2.57
N GLY A 119 -7.42 -0.06 2.32
CA GLY A 119 -6.52 0.54 1.34
C GLY A 119 -7.12 0.59 -0.06
N VAL A 120 -7.67 -0.53 -0.54
CA VAL A 120 -8.35 -0.62 -1.85
C VAL A 120 -9.53 0.34 -1.92
N SER A 121 -10.37 0.37 -0.89
CA SER A 121 -11.56 1.25 -0.84
C SER A 121 -11.20 2.74 -0.87
N ARG A 122 -10.08 3.11 -0.23
CA ARG A 122 -9.57 4.49 -0.24
C ARG A 122 -9.11 4.89 -1.64
N LEU A 123 -8.31 4.05 -2.30
CA LEU A 123 -7.77 4.33 -3.64
C LEU A 123 -8.89 4.38 -4.69
N ALA A 124 -9.85 3.45 -4.63
CA ALA A 124 -11.03 3.47 -5.50
C ALA A 124 -11.84 4.79 -5.34
N ARG A 125 -12.04 5.27 -4.11
CA ARG A 125 -12.72 6.55 -3.86
C ARG A 125 -11.93 7.73 -4.42
N TYR A 126 -10.61 7.72 -4.27
CA TYR A 126 -9.74 8.75 -4.81
C TYR A 126 -9.83 8.82 -6.35
N ASN A 127 -9.83 7.68 -7.04
CA ASN A 127 -9.97 7.64 -8.50
C ASN A 127 -11.30 8.21 -8.99
N VAL A 128 -12.42 7.80 -8.37
CA VAL A 128 -13.76 8.31 -8.70
C VAL A 128 -13.88 9.83 -8.44
N THR A 129 -13.27 10.30 -7.35
CA THR A 129 -13.26 11.73 -7.00
C THR A 129 -12.41 12.53 -8.00
N ALA A 130 -11.28 11.98 -8.45
CA ALA A 130 -10.43 12.61 -9.45
C ALA A 130 -11.12 12.72 -10.82
N GLU A 131 -11.92 11.73 -11.22
CA GLU A 131 -12.70 11.77 -12.46
C GLU A 131 -13.81 12.84 -12.41
N THR A 132 -14.57 12.89 -11.31
CA THR A 132 -15.65 13.88 -11.14
C THR A 132 -15.15 15.31 -11.11
N LEU A 133 -13.99 15.57 -10.49
CA LEU A 133 -13.33 16.88 -10.45
C LEU A 133 -12.70 17.30 -11.79
N SER A 134 -12.43 16.35 -12.69
CA SER A 134 -11.91 16.65 -14.02
C SER A 134 -12.97 17.21 -14.97
N GLY A 135 -14.26 17.14 -14.59
CA GLY A 135 -15.39 17.60 -15.38
C GLY A 135 -15.96 18.97 -14.99
N ASP A 136 -15.55 19.56 -13.86
CA ASP A 136 -16.17 20.78 -13.34
C ASP A 136 -15.11 21.86 -13.05
N ASP A 137 -15.29 23.02 -13.66
CA ASP A 137 -14.43 24.20 -13.52
C ASP A 137 -14.43 24.69 -12.06
N GLY A 138 -13.27 24.59 -11.38
CA GLY A 138 -12.92 25.50 -10.28
C GLY A 138 -12.81 24.93 -8.85
N LYS A 139 -11.56 24.84 -8.40
CA LYS A 139 -11.08 24.94 -7.01
C LYS A 139 -11.48 23.84 -6.03
N VAL A 140 -10.75 22.73 -6.08
CA VAL A 140 -10.74 21.72 -5.01
C VAL A 140 -9.90 22.23 -3.85
N LYS A 141 -10.56 22.78 -2.82
CA LYS A 141 -9.92 23.45 -1.68
C LYS A 141 -9.58 22.53 -0.49
N TYR A 142 -9.68 21.21 -0.63
CA TYR A 142 -9.43 20.28 0.46
C TYR A 142 -8.78 18.98 -0.04
N PHE A 143 -7.56 18.73 0.44
CA PHE A 143 -6.97 17.40 0.45
C PHE A 143 -7.47 16.70 1.72
N GLU A 144 -8.43 15.78 1.58
CA GLU A 144 -8.88 14.90 2.66
C GLU A 144 -8.12 13.56 2.60
N GLY A 145 -7.62 13.13 3.76
CA GLY A 145 -6.97 11.83 3.98
C GLY A 145 -5.56 11.97 4.54
N THR A 146 -5.25 11.27 5.62
CA THR A 146 -3.86 11.16 6.12
C THR A 146 -2.98 10.63 5.01
N PRO A 147 -1.82 11.24 4.72
CA PRO A 147 -0.96 10.80 3.64
C PRO A 147 -0.55 9.32 3.83
N ILE A 148 -0.19 8.67 2.71
CA ILE A 148 0.39 7.32 2.57
C ILE A 148 1.42 6.90 3.67
N PRO A 149 2.12 7.78 4.41
CA PRO A 149 2.95 7.45 5.58
C PRO A 149 2.39 6.49 6.63
N THR A 150 1.09 6.24 6.74
CA THR A 150 0.58 5.29 7.74
C THR A 150 1.03 3.86 7.46
N SER A 151 1.03 3.42 6.20
CA SER A 151 1.53 2.09 5.82
C SER A 151 3.04 1.95 6.01
N ILE A 152 3.79 3.01 5.72
CA ILE A 152 5.25 3.04 5.91
C ILE A 152 5.59 3.02 7.40
N ALA A 153 4.83 3.72 8.24
CA ALA A 153 5.00 3.67 9.69
C ALA A 153 4.78 2.24 10.22
N LEU A 154 3.81 1.50 9.69
CA LEU A 154 3.59 0.09 10.04
C LEU A 154 4.79 -0.78 9.62
N VAL A 155 5.31 -0.59 8.41
CA VAL A 155 6.50 -1.33 7.94
C VAL A 155 7.74 -0.98 8.76
N ALA A 156 7.93 0.30 9.11
CA ALA A 156 9.01 0.73 9.99
C ALA A 156 8.87 0.12 11.40
N LEU A 157 7.65 0.06 11.94
CA LEU A 157 7.36 -0.61 13.21
C LEU A 157 7.76 -2.09 13.17
N LEU A 158 7.43 -2.80 12.10
CA LEU A 158 7.82 -4.20 11.90
C LEU A 158 9.34 -4.36 11.75
N ALA A 159 10.01 -3.45 11.04
CA ALA A 159 11.47 -3.46 10.93
C ALA A 159 12.16 -3.22 12.28
N VAL A 160 11.62 -2.33 13.12
CA VAL A 160 12.12 -2.12 14.49
C VAL A 160 11.85 -3.34 15.36
N ALA A 161 10.67 -3.96 15.25
CA ALA A 161 10.37 -5.21 15.93
C ALA A 161 11.37 -6.32 15.55
N ALA A 162 11.70 -6.44 14.25
CA ALA A 162 12.73 -7.34 13.76
C ALA A 162 14.12 -7.02 14.32
N ALA A 163 14.51 -5.74 14.41
CA ALA A 163 15.77 -5.31 14.98
C ALA A 163 15.91 -5.64 16.47
N MET A 164 14.79 -5.64 17.20
CA MET A 164 14.74 -6.02 18.61
C MET A 164 14.56 -7.52 18.82
N GLY A 165 14.50 -8.32 17.75
CA GLY A 165 14.25 -9.77 17.83
C GLY A 165 12.83 -10.11 18.31
N ALA A 166 11.89 -9.16 18.25
CA ALA A 166 10.51 -9.30 18.68
C ALA A 166 9.62 -9.75 17.50
N VAL A 167 9.89 -10.95 17.00
CA VAL A 167 9.30 -11.50 15.77
C VAL A 167 8.87 -12.94 16.05
N ARG A 168 7.80 -13.41 15.39
CA ARG A 168 7.21 -14.73 15.63
C ARG A 168 6.77 -14.85 17.10
N GLU A 169 7.28 -15.83 17.84
CA GLU A 169 6.82 -16.11 19.21
C GLU A 169 7.14 -15.00 20.22
N THR A 170 8.12 -14.15 19.92
CA THR A 170 8.53 -13.02 20.78
C THR A 170 7.90 -11.69 20.36
N LEU A 171 6.88 -11.72 19.50
CA LEU A 171 6.12 -10.53 19.11
C LEU A 171 5.64 -9.75 20.35
N TRP A 172 5.74 -8.42 20.27
CA TRP A 172 5.31 -7.56 21.36
C TRP A 172 3.87 -7.83 21.76
N PHE A 173 3.62 -7.77 23.07
CA PHE A 173 2.32 -8.03 23.71
C PHE A 173 1.82 -9.48 23.62
N GLY A 174 2.59 -10.39 23.01
CA GLY A 174 2.29 -11.81 22.93
C GLY A 174 1.03 -12.13 22.12
N GLN A 175 0.55 -13.37 22.25
CA GLN A 175 -0.67 -13.86 21.60
C GLN A 175 -1.81 -14.00 22.60
N TRP A 176 -2.95 -13.39 22.30
CA TRP A 176 -4.20 -13.58 23.03
C TRP A 176 -5.04 -14.65 22.33
N HIS A 177 -5.73 -15.47 23.10
CA HIS A 177 -6.67 -16.47 22.58
C HIS A 177 -8.10 -15.95 22.78
N VAL A 178 -8.74 -15.55 21.69
CA VAL A 178 -10.11 -15.03 21.70
C VAL A 178 -10.99 -15.98 20.90
N ALA A 179 -12.02 -16.54 21.54
CA ALA A 179 -12.95 -17.49 20.93
C ALA A 179 -12.27 -18.67 20.20
N GLY A 180 -11.14 -19.16 20.75
CA GLY A 180 -10.37 -20.28 20.19
C GLY A 180 -9.39 -19.90 19.07
N TRP A 181 -9.34 -18.63 18.64
CA TRP A 181 -8.38 -18.15 17.64
C TRP A 181 -7.35 -17.21 18.25
N GLY A 182 -6.12 -17.28 17.73
CA GLY A 182 -5.05 -16.36 18.08
C GLY A 182 -5.28 -14.95 17.56
N LEU A 183 -5.00 -13.96 18.41
CA LEU A 183 -5.00 -12.54 18.14
C LEU A 183 -3.71 -11.93 18.73
N HIS A 184 -2.90 -11.29 17.89
CA HIS A 184 -1.77 -10.49 18.36
C HIS A 184 -2.21 -9.03 18.53
N PRO A 185 -2.04 -8.40 19.71
CA PRO A 185 -2.46 -7.01 19.93
C PRO A 185 -1.85 -6.03 18.93
N LEU A 186 -0.65 -6.33 18.40
CA LEU A 186 0.00 -5.54 17.35
C LEU A 186 -0.88 -5.41 16.08
N VAL A 187 -1.75 -6.39 15.79
CA VAL A 187 -2.62 -6.36 14.60
C VAL A 187 -3.70 -5.29 14.71
N LEU A 188 -4.05 -4.87 15.94
CA LEU A 188 -4.99 -3.79 16.15
C LEU A 188 -4.44 -2.45 15.66
N VAL A 189 -3.11 -2.29 15.56
CA VAL A 189 -2.50 -1.11 14.93
C VAL A 189 -2.80 -1.09 13.42
N PHE A 190 -2.84 -2.26 12.76
CA PHE A 190 -3.28 -2.38 11.36
C PHE A 190 -4.78 -2.09 11.23
N ALA A 191 -5.61 -2.60 12.15
CA ALA A 191 -7.04 -2.26 12.18
C ALA A 191 -7.25 -0.75 12.31
N LEU A 192 -6.57 -0.11 13.27
CA LEU A 192 -6.65 1.33 13.50
C LEU A 192 -6.18 2.11 12.27
N SER A 193 -5.05 1.74 11.69
CA SER A 193 -4.53 2.37 10.46
C SER A 193 -5.53 2.24 9.30
N GLY A 194 -6.09 1.05 9.07
CA GLY A 194 -7.09 0.82 8.02
C GLY A 194 -8.38 1.61 8.26
N SER A 195 -8.88 1.64 9.50
CA SER A 195 -10.05 2.43 9.86
C SER A 195 -9.79 3.92 9.65
N LEU A 196 -8.61 4.45 9.98
CA LEU A 196 -8.21 5.83 9.72
C LEU A 196 -8.16 6.15 8.21
N MET A 197 -7.77 5.19 7.36
CA MET A 197 -7.75 5.37 5.89
C MET A 197 -9.16 5.57 5.30
N ILE A 198 -10.19 4.93 5.87
CA ILE A 198 -11.59 5.11 5.45
C ILE A 198 -12.27 6.27 6.20
N SER A 199 -11.80 6.57 7.41
CA SER A 199 -12.45 7.54 8.29
C SER A 199 -12.44 8.95 7.69
N ARG A 200 -13.60 9.61 7.68
CA ARG A 200 -13.77 10.99 7.19
C ARG A 200 -13.27 12.04 8.20
N ILE A 201 -12.13 11.81 8.85
CA ILE A 201 -11.60 12.77 9.82
C ILE A 201 -10.99 13.94 9.05
N ARG A 202 -11.73 15.05 9.02
CA ARG A 202 -11.28 16.36 8.54
C ARG A 202 -10.27 16.91 9.55
N ILE A 203 -8.99 16.91 9.20
CA ILE A 203 -7.96 17.58 10.02
C ILE A 203 -7.97 19.07 9.64
N PRO A 204 -8.39 20.00 10.54
CA PRO A 204 -8.31 21.43 10.29
C PRO A 204 -6.84 21.88 10.32
N LYS A 205 -6.48 22.76 9.38
CA LYS A 205 -5.14 23.34 9.27
C LYS A 205 -4.95 24.34 10.41
N ILE A 206 -3.88 24.18 11.19
CA ILE A 206 -3.34 25.26 12.04
C ILE A 206 -2.41 26.09 11.16
#